data_AF-A0A6V7KS95-F1
#
_entry.id   AF-A0A6V7KS95-F1
#
_cell.length_a   1.000
_cell.length_b   1.000
_cell.length_c   1.000
_cell.angle_alpha   90.00
_cell.angle_beta   90.00
_cell.angle_gamma   90.00
#
_symmetry.space_group_name_H-M   'P 1'
#
loop_
_entity.id
_entity.type
_entity.pdbx_description
1 polymer ?
#
loop_
_entity_poly.entity_id
_entity_poly.type
_entity_poly.pdbx_seq_one_letter_code
_entity_poly.pdbx_strand_id
1 'polypeptide(L)' 'FKPGRDISTFEALLDRLSLRLDLPRGARYIFSMDGDRKHNLEELEDGASYVVSSFRSFK' A
#
# COMPACT_ATOMS: atom_id res chain seq x y z
N PHE A 1 10.99 12.53 7.96
CA PHE A 1 10.55 11.64 6.89
C PHE A 1 9.82 12.53 5.90
N LYS A 2 10.29 12.72 4.66
CA LYS A 2 9.59 13.56 3.68
C LYS A 2 8.95 12.64 2.64
N PRO A 3 7.63 12.39 2.74
CA PRO A 3 6.90 11.77 1.63
C PRO A 3 7.10 12.67 0.41
N GLY A 4 7.67 12.12 -0.66
CA GLY A 4 8.02 12.87 -1.87
C GLY A 4 9.47 12.71 -2.33
N ARG A 5 10.42 12.30 -1.46
CA ARG A 5 11.82 12.04 -1.89
C ARG A 5 12.19 10.57 -2.02
N ASP A 6 11.52 9.66 -1.31
CA ASP A 6 11.94 8.25 -1.23
C ASP A 6 10.95 7.26 -1.87
N ILE A 7 9.71 7.68 -2.16
CA ILE A 7 8.66 6.85 -2.77
C ILE A 7 7.92 7.71 -3.78
N SER A 8 8.30 7.59 -5.04
CA SER A 8 7.73 8.34 -6.17
C SER A 8 6.67 7.58 -6.94
N THR A 9 6.52 6.27 -6.68
CA THR A 9 5.52 5.41 -7.34
C THR A 9 4.78 4.55 -6.32
N PHE A 10 3.56 4.16 -6.68
CA PHE A 10 2.74 3.24 -5.89
C PHE A 10 3.44 1.88 -5.69
N GLU A 11 4.20 1.43 -6.69
CA GLU A 11 5.00 0.20 -6.62
C GLU A 11 6.13 0.30 -5.60
N ALA A 12 6.84 1.44 -5.54
CA ALA A 12 7.88 1.66 -4.54
C ALA A 12 7.31 1.66 -3.11
N LEU A 13 6.06 2.12 -2.93
CA LEU A 13 5.35 2.03 -1.65
C LEU A 13 5.08 0.56 -1.28
N LEU A 14 4.55 -0.21 -2.22
CA LEU A 14 4.27 -1.64 -2.06
C LEU A 14 5.55 -2.41 -1.73
N ASP A 15 6.65 -2.19 -2.43
CA ASP A 15 7.92 -2.88 -2.15
C ASP A 15 8.44 -2.53 -0.74
N ARG A 16 8.30 -1.27 -0.31
CA ARG A 16 8.70 -0.86 1.04
C ARG A 16 7.83 -1.50 2.12
N LEU A 17 6.53 -1.62 1.89
CA LEU A 17 5.60 -2.30 2.78
C LEU A 17 5.88 -3.80 2.84
N SER A 18 6.24 -4.40 1.70
CA SER A 18 6.61 -5.82 1.61
C SER A 18 7.76 -6.18 2.55
N LEU A 19 8.78 -5.31 2.63
CA LEU A 19 9.93 -5.50 3.51
C LEU A 19 9.58 -5.45 5.01
N ARG A 20 8.46 -4.84 5.38
CA ARG A 20 8.04 -4.70 6.78
C ARG A 20 7.01 -5.73 7.22
N LEU A 21 6.17 -6.19 6.30
CA LEU A 21 4.97 -6.99 6.63
C LEU A 21 5.17 -8.51 6.43
N ASP A 22 6.34 -8.94 5.96
CA ASP A 22 6.71 -10.36 5.71
C ASP A 22 5.62 -11.15 4.99
N LEU A 23 5.06 -10.53 3.95
CA LEU A 23 3.94 -11.08 3.18
C LEU A 23 4.46 -12.11 2.17
N PRO A 24 3.75 -13.24 1.96
CA PRO A 24 4.24 -14.35 1.13
C PRO A 24 4.47 -14.01 -0.36
N ARG A 25 3.93 -12.89 -0.87
CA ARG A 25 4.29 -12.31 -2.19
C ARG A 25 4.61 -10.82 -2.14
N GLY A 26 4.91 -10.32 -0.94
CA GLY A 26 4.95 -8.89 -0.65
C GLY A 26 3.56 -8.26 -0.71
N ALA A 27 3.52 -6.98 -0.38
CA ALA A 27 2.38 -6.11 -0.63
C ALA A 27 2.18 -5.97 -2.15
N ARG A 28 0.97 -6.25 -2.62
CA ARG A 28 0.59 -6.08 -4.04
C ARG A 28 -0.68 -5.24 -4.22
N TYR A 29 -1.44 -5.10 -3.14
CA TYR A 29 -2.74 -4.42 -3.13
C TYR A 29 -2.86 -3.61 -1.84
N ILE A 30 -3.40 -2.41 -1.95
CA ILE A 30 -3.79 -1.57 -0.82
C ILE A 30 -5.29 -1.34 -0.91
N PHE A 31 -5.97 -1.47 0.22
CA PHE A 31 -7.40 -1.28 0.38
C PHE A 31 -7.65 -0.28 1.51
N SER A 32 -8.68 0.55 1.39
CA SER A 32 -9.20 1.31 2.54
C SER A 32 -9.84 0.36 3.55
N MET A 33 -10.14 0.88 4.73
CA MET A 33 -10.92 0.15 5.74
C MET A 33 -12.34 -0.18 5.26
N ASP A 34 -12.84 0.56 4.28
CA ASP A 34 -14.15 0.34 3.66
C ASP A 34 -14.11 -0.70 2.52
N GLY A 35 -12.92 -1.21 2.18
CA GLY A 35 -12.71 -2.21 1.13
C GLY A 35 -12.42 -1.64 -0.25
N ASP A 36 -12.34 -0.31 -0.39
CA ASP A 36 -12.00 0.33 -1.66
C ASP A 36 -10.52 0.12 -1.99
N ARG A 37 -10.26 -0.44 -3.17
CA ARG A 37 -8.90 -0.66 -3.63
C ARG A 37 -8.28 0.63 -4.13
N LYS A 38 -7.07 0.93 -3.65
CA LYS A 38 -6.26 2.05 -4.11
C LYS A 38 -5.30 1.60 -5.20
N HIS A 39 -5.16 2.42 -6.23
CA HIS A 39 -4.36 2.13 -7.42
C HIS A 39 -3.16 3.07 -7.58
N ASN A 40 -3.21 4.26 -6.98
CA ASN A 40 -2.15 5.24 -7.05
C ASN A 40 -1.94 5.94 -5.69
N LEU A 41 -0.87 6.74 -5.60
CA LEU A 41 -0.50 7.46 -4.38
C LEU A 41 -1.43 8.64 -4.08
N GLU A 42 -2.08 9.21 -5.10
CA GLU A 42 -2.97 10.37 -4.98
C GLU A 42 -4.27 10.01 -4.25
N GLU A 43 -4.70 8.74 -4.33
CA GLU A 43 -5.83 8.23 -3.57
C GLU A 43 -5.52 7.90 -2.10
N LEU A 44 -4.25 8.03 -1.68
CA LEU A 44 -3.83 7.81 -0.30
C LEU A 44 -3.85 9.13 0.46
N GLU A 45 -4.60 9.15 1.56
CA GLU A 45 -4.74 10.28 2.45
C GLU A 45 -3.80 10.13 3.64
N ASP A 46 -3.14 11.23 4.01
CA ASP A 46 -2.28 11.26 5.19
C ASP A 46 -3.12 11.05 6.47
N GLY A 47 -2.62 10.21 7.37
CA GLY A 47 -3.32 9.85 8.61
C GLY A 47 -4.44 8.81 8.44
N ALA A 48 -4.78 8.39 7.22
CA ALA A 48 -5.74 7.32 6.99
C ALA A 48 -5.12 5.92 7.21
N SER A 49 -5.97 4.95 7.55
CA SER A 49 -5.58 3.55 7.74
C SER A 49 -5.92 2.74 6.50
N TYR A 50 -4.97 1.89 6.09
CA TYR A 50 -5.11 1.04 4.92
C TYR A 50 -4.69 -0.41 5.22
N VAL A 51 -5.33 -1.34 4.55
CA VAL A 51 -5.03 -2.77 4.59
C VAL A 51 -4.21 -3.14 3.37
N VAL A 52 -3.13 -3.89 3.60
CA VAL A 52 -2.19 -4.30 2.56
C VAL A 52 -2.30 -5.82 2.37
N SER A 53 -2.42 -6.28 1.13
CA SER A 53 -2.55 -7.71 0.81
C SER A 53 -1.63 -8.13 -0.33
N SER A 54 -1.18 -9.38 -0.29
CA SER A 54 -0.51 -10.06 -1.40
C SER A 54 -1.45 -10.49 -2.52
N PHE A 55 -2.75 -10.57 -2.25
CA PHE A 55 -3.74 -11.11 -3.17
C PHE A 55 -4.81 -10.06 -3.48
N ARG A 56 -5.38 -10.14 -4.69
CA ARG A 56 -6.40 -9.20 -5.17
C ARG A 56 -7.71 -9.28 -4.38
N SER A 57 -7.92 -10.36 -3.63
CA SER A 57 -9.11 -10.54 -2.79
C SER A 57 -8.84 -10.05 -1.38
N PHE A 58 -9.71 -9.17 -0.90
CA PHE A 58 -9.97 -8.98 0.52
C PHE A 58 -10.61 -10.28 1.05
N LYS A 59 -10.25 -10.73 2.25
CA LYS A 59 -10.87 -11.90 2.90
C LYS A 59 -11.37 -11.51 4.28
#